data_AF-H0F6C7-F1
#
_entry.id   AF-H0F6C7-F1
#
_cell.length_a   1.000
_cell.length_b   1.000
_cell.length_c   1.000
_cell.angle_alpha   90.00
_cell.angle_beta   90.00
_cell.angle_gamma   90.00
#
_symmetry.space_group_name_H-M   'P 1'
#
loop_
_entity.id
_entity.type
_entity.pdbx_description
1 polymer ?
#
loop_
_entity_poly.entity_id
_entity_poly.type
_entity_poly.pdbx_seq_one_letter_code
_entity_poly.pdbx_strand_id
1 'polypeptide(L)'
;MGESSLESPQELFERLQARIEAERARLAGWQAIEADYQRKYTQDLRPLEEKLNSLRYKLVLCFDHAYKNMGLSKAERQFVSELVTEFSEELLGLGAKSDLPAGCDAARLKTLYKKHGGSDYDADVAEDTEEAKAYLAEALELDAGELGAYTPIQLLQLISDQFEDEEAEELLEEARQALRPAVTNEAAWQALQDAERERLAESARDPALQTAVAAEGLSGDALDKANAVLARQLDEVLAQASHAEEGFKLRYDLDPFASFDPETVIEELDADIVDIQEYIRELEHEVMQFSDESLLKAWLKAMRREVASIERREGRG
;
A
#
# COMPACT_ATOMS: atom_id res chain seq x y z
N MET A 1 -29.96 10.91 30.78
CA MET A 1 -29.82 12.05 29.85
C MET A 1 -28.44 12.61 30.10
N GLY A 2 -27.44 12.16 29.34
CA GLY A 2 -26.08 12.67 29.47
C GLY A 2 -26.00 13.97 28.70
N GLU A 3 -25.73 15.07 29.40
CA GLU A 3 -25.32 16.33 28.78
C GLU A 3 -23.98 16.07 28.10
N SER A 4 -23.98 15.89 26.79
CA SER A 4 -22.79 16.12 25.97
C SER A 4 -22.39 17.57 26.20
N SER A 5 -21.41 17.80 27.08
CA SER A 5 -20.82 19.13 27.27
C SER A 5 -20.32 19.59 25.91
N LEU A 6 -20.97 20.61 25.36
CA LEU A 6 -20.51 21.31 24.17
C LEU A 6 -19.14 21.90 24.52
N GLU A 7 -18.10 21.46 23.81
CA GLU A 7 -16.74 21.97 23.94
C GLU A 7 -16.77 23.51 23.92
N SER A 8 -16.14 24.14 24.92
CA SER A 8 -16.06 25.59 24.98
C SER A 8 -15.10 26.13 23.90
N PRO A 9 -15.26 27.37 23.44
CA PRO A 9 -14.35 27.96 22.44
C PRO A 9 -12.87 27.97 22.87
N GLN A 10 -12.61 27.99 24.18
CA GLN A 10 -11.26 27.93 24.73
C GLN A 10 -10.68 26.51 24.67
N GLU A 11 -11.47 25.50 24.99
CA GLU A 11 -11.08 24.09 24.86
C GLU A 11 -10.80 23.74 23.38
N LEU A 12 -11.65 24.21 22.47
CA LEU A 12 -11.44 24.05 21.02
C LEU A 12 -10.12 24.70 20.57
N PHE A 13 -9.83 25.91 21.04
CA PHE A 13 -8.58 26.60 20.74
C PHE A 13 -7.35 25.79 21.17
N GLU A 14 -7.34 25.32 22.42
CA GLU A 14 -6.25 24.53 22.99
C GLU A 14 -6.10 23.19 22.25
N ARG A 15 -7.21 22.52 21.91
CA ARG A 15 -7.20 21.28 21.13
C ARG A 15 -6.65 21.48 19.72
N LEU A 16 -7.07 22.54 19.01
CA LEU A 16 -6.57 22.85 17.66
C LEU A 16 -5.07 23.18 17.69
N GLN A 17 -4.59 23.95 18.67
CA GLN A 17 -3.16 24.23 18.83
C GLN A 17 -2.36 22.95 19.06
N ALA A 18 -2.80 22.10 19.99
CA ALA A 18 -2.14 20.83 20.27
C ALA A 18 -2.11 19.92 19.02
N ARG A 19 -3.21 19.85 18.26
CA ARG A 19 -3.24 19.06 17.03
C ARG A 19 -2.31 19.61 15.95
N ILE A 20 -2.27 20.93 15.75
CA ILE A 20 -1.34 21.56 14.79
C ILE A 20 0.11 21.25 15.17
N GLU A 21 0.46 21.32 16.46
CA GLU A 21 1.82 21.01 16.92
C GLU A 21 2.17 19.54 16.66
N ALA A 22 1.26 18.62 16.95
CA ALA A 22 1.45 17.19 16.67
C ALA A 22 1.64 16.91 15.17
N GLU A 23 0.79 17.46 14.30
CA GLU A 23 0.90 17.23 12.85
C GLU A 23 2.14 17.90 12.24
N ARG A 24 2.58 19.05 12.78
CA ARG A 24 3.85 19.66 12.38
C ARG A 24 5.04 18.80 12.79
N ALA A 25 5.00 18.19 13.97
CA ALA A 25 6.03 17.25 14.41
C ALA A 25 6.07 16.01 13.50
N ARG A 26 4.90 15.46 13.14
CA ARG A 26 4.78 14.34 12.20
C ARG A 26 5.36 14.69 10.82
N LEU A 27 4.99 15.84 10.25
CA LEU A 27 5.55 16.33 8.98
C LEU A 27 7.07 16.51 9.05
N ALA A 28 7.58 17.07 10.16
CA ALA A 28 9.01 17.22 10.36
C ALA A 28 9.72 15.86 10.48
N GLY A 29 9.08 14.86 11.10
CA GLY A 29 9.57 13.48 11.17
C GLY A 29 9.79 12.89 9.78
N TRP A 30 8.79 12.98 8.90
CA TRP A 30 8.90 12.54 7.51
C TRP A 30 10.05 13.21 6.76
N GLN A 31 10.20 14.53 6.91
CA GLN A 31 11.28 15.28 6.28
C GLN A 31 12.67 14.90 6.83
N ALA A 32 12.76 14.55 8.11
CA ALA A 32 14.01 14.19 8.76
C ALA A 32 14.52 12.80 8.33
N ILE A 33 13.62 11.82 8.16
CA ILE A 33 13.99 10.44 7.83
C ILE A 33 14.22 10.21 6.34
N GLU A 34 13.71 11.11 5.49
CA GLU A 34 13.71 10.96 4.03
C GLU A 34 15.07 10.55 3.44
N ALA A 35 16.13 11.30 3.75
CA ALA A 35 17.45 11.07 3.17
C ALA A 35 18.08 9.75 3.65
N ASP A 36 17.81 9.34 4.88
CA ASP A 36 18.36 8.11 5.44
C ASP A 36 17.58 6.89 4.95
N TYR A 37 16.25 6.97 4.88
CA TYR A 37 15.41 5.95 4.27
C TYR A 37 15.77 5.76 2.79
N GLN A 38 15.87 6.83 2.00
CA GLN A 38 16.24 6.75 0.59
C GLN A 38 17.55 6.00 0.38
N ARG A 39 18.56 6.35 1.20
CA ARG A 39 19.89 5.74 1.13
C ARG A 39 19.81 4.24 1.43
N LYS A 40 19.14 3.89 2.52
CA LYS A 40 18.98 2.50 2.98
C LYS A 40 18.18 1.67 1.99
N TYR A 41 17.05 2.20 1.51
CA TYR A 41 16.24 1.59 0.46
C TYR A 41 17.09 1.32 -0.80
N THR A 42 17.81 2.33 -1.29
CA THR A 42 18.59 2.20 -2.55
C THR A 42 19.78 1.25 -2.41
N GLN A 43 20.46 1.25 -1.25
CA GLN A 43 21.69 0.49 -1.04
C GLN A 43 21.44 -0.94 -0.57
N ASP A 44 20.41 -1.15 0.26
CA ASP A 44 20.19 -2.40 0.96
C ASP A 44 18.94 -3.13 0.44
N LEU A 45 17.77 -2.49 0.47
CA LEU A 45 16.49 -3.16 0.16
C LEU A 45 16.30 -3.40 -1.35
N ARG A 46 16.44 -2.37 -2.19
CA ARG A 46 16.18 -2.47 -3.64
C ARG A 46 16.95 -3.63 -4.31
N PRO A 47 18.26 -3.84 -4.06
CA PRO A 47 18.96 -4.99 -4.63
C PRO A 47 18.40 -6.35 -4.18
N LEU A 48 17.85 -6.43 -2.96
CA LEU A 48 17.20 -7.64 -2.46
C LEU A 48 15.84 -7.85 -3.14
N GLU A 49 15.03 -6.81 -3.30
CA GLU A 49 13.77 -6.87 -4.05
C GLU A 49 14.00 -7.32 -5.50
N GLU A 50 14.98 -6.73 -6.20
CA GLU A 50 15.36 -7.14 -7.56
C GLU A 50 15.74 -8.62 -7.61
N LYS A 51 16.51 -9.08 -6.62
CA LYS A 51 16.95 -10.48 -6.52
C LYS A 51 15.77 -11.41 -6.22
N LEU A 52 14.90 -11.05 -5.30
CA LEU A 52 13.70 -11.81 -4.94
C LEU A 52 12.78 -11.96 -6.15
N ASN A 53 12.46 -10.85 -6.83
CA ASN A 53 11.58 -10.86 -7.99
C ASN A 53 12.20 -11.62 -9.18
N SER A 54 13.53 -11.57 -9.32
CA SER A 54 14.25 -12.42 -10.28
C SER A 54 14.13 -13.92 -9.94
N LEU A 55 14.08 -14.30 -8.66
CA LEU A 55 13.86 -15.69 -8.24
C LEU A 55 12.41 -16.12 -8.45
N ARG A 56 11.44 -15.27 -8.09
CA ARG A 56 10.00 -15.49 -8.41
C ARG A 56 9.81 -15.72 -9.90
N TYR A 57 10.42 -14.91 -10.75
CA TYR A 57 10.35 -15.13 -12.20
C TYR A 57 10.96 -16.47 -12.62
N LYS A 58 12.10 -16.88 -12.05
CA LYS A 58 12.68 -18.21 -12.31
C LYS A 58 11.75 -19.34 -11.87
N LEU A 59 11.04 -19.20 -10.75
CA LEU A 59 10.06 -20.18 -10.28
C LEU A 59 8.94 -20.37 -11.29
N VAL A 60 8.34 -19.28 -11.77
CA VAL A 60 7.33 -19.30 -12.83
C VAL A 60 7.80 -20.12 -14.05
N LEU A 61 9.05 -19.92 -14.49
CA LEU A 61 9.62 -20.66 -15.62
C LEU A 61 9.89 -22.14 -15.28
N CYS A 62 10.37 -22.44 -14.08
CA CYS A 62 10.61 -23.81 -13.62
C CYS A 62 9.29 -24.59 -13.55
N PHE A 63 8.24 -23.97 -13.03
CA PHE A 63 6.91 -24.56 -12.91
C PHE A 63 6.24 -24.78 -14.27
N ASP A 64 6.31 -23.82 -15.21
CA ASP A 64 5.83 -24.05 -16.59
C ASP A 64 6.59 -25.21 -17.26
N HIS A 65 7.90 -25.31 -17.04
CA HIS A 65 8.70 -26.42 -17.55
C HIS A 65 8.29 -27.76 -16.93
N ALA A 66 8.14 -27.81 -15.60
CA ALA A 66 7.76 -29.01 -14.87
C ALA A 66 6.38 -29.52 -15.27
N TYR A 67 5.42 -28.60 -15.46
CA TYR A 67 4.08 -28.90 -15.94
C TYR A 67 4.10 -29.73 -17.24
N LYS A 68 5.02 -29.39 -18.17
CA LYS A 68 5.17 -30.05 -19.48
C LYS A 68 6.01 -31.31 -19.41
N ASN A 69 7.10 -31.30 -18.63
CA ASN A 69 8.22 -32.23 -18.85
C ASN A 69 8.55 -33.16 -17.66
N MET A 70 8.00 -32.95 -16.46
CA MET A 70 8.44 -33.67 -15.23
C MET A 70 7.43 -34.70 -14.72
N GLY A 71 6.72 -35.38 -15.62
CA GLY A 71 5.89 -36.53 -15.27
C GLY A 71 4.89 -36.30 -14.12
N LEU A 72 4.42 -35.06 -13.92
CA LEU A 72 3.56 -34.68 -12.81
C LEU A 72 2.18 -35.34 -12.92
N SER A 73 1.62 -35.73 -11.78
CA SER A 73 0.22 -36.19 -11.66
C SER A 73 -0.76 -35.05 -11.93
N LYS A 74 -2.04 -35.37 -12.12
CA LYS A 74 -3.08 -34.36 -12.36
C LYS A 74 -3.16 -33.32 -11.21
N ALA A 75 -3.09 -33.78 -9.96
CA ALA A 75 -3.16 -32.91 -8.80
C ALA A 75 -1.90 -32.03 -8.65
N GLU A 76 -0.72 -32.56 -8.96
CA GLU A 76 0.52 -31.78 -8.96
C GLU A 76 0.52 -30.74 -10.09
N ARG A 77 0.02 -31.09 -11.29
CA ARG A 77 -0.12 -30.13 -12.40
C ARG A 77 -1.07 -28.99 -12.08
N GLN A 78 -2.19 -29.30 -11.40
CA GLN A 78 -3.14 -28.28 -10.98
C GLN A 78 -2.48 -27.29 -10.01
N PHE A 79 -1.82 -27.81 -8.97
CA PHE A 79 -1.11 -26.98 -8.01
C PHE A 79 0.02 -26.15 -8.63
N VAL A 80 0.78 -26.75 -9.56
CA VAL A 80 1.80 -26.02 -10.33
C VAL A 80 1.18 -24.91 -11.19
N SER A 81 -0.01 -25.12 -11.76
CA SER A 81 -0.71 -24.06 -12.49
C SER A 81 -1.14 -22.92 -11.57
N GLU A 82 -1.68 -23.23 -10.39
CA GLU A 82 -2.04 -22.23 -9.38
C GLU A 82 -0.83 -21.36 -9.02
N LEU A 83 0.32 -21.98 -8.69
CA LEU A 83 1.56 -21.26 -8.39
C LEU A 83 2.06 -20.41 -9.57
N VAL A 84 1.95 -20.89 -10.81
CA VAL A 84 2.35 -20.10 -11.99
C VAL A 84 1.44 -18.88 -12.16
N THR A 85 0.14 -19.03 -11.96
CA THR A 85 -0.82 -17.93 -12.04
C THR A 85 -0.53 -16.89 -10.97
N GLU A 86 -0.43 -17.30 -9.71
CA GLU A 86 -0.18 -16.45 -8.54
C GLU A 86 1.12 -15.65 -8.68
N PHE A 87 2.27 -16.31 -8.88
CA PHE A 87 3.54 -15.59 -9.05
C PHE A 87 3.58 -14.72 -10.31
N SER A 88 2.85 -15.09 -11.37
CA SER A 88 2.76 -14.23 -12.55
C SER A 88 1.95 -12.97 -12.27
N GLU A 89 0.85 -13.10 -11.53
CA GLU A 89 0.03 -11.97 -11.10
C GLU A 89 0.81 -11.04 -10.18
N GLU A 90 1.49 -11.55 -9.14
CA GLU A 90 2.32 -10.71 -8.25
C GLU A 90 3.35 -9.89 -9.03
N LEU A 91 4.06 -10.53 -9.97
CA LEU A 91 5.06 -9.86 -10.79
C LEU A 91 4.41 -8.85 -11.75
N LEU A 92 3.25 -9.16 -12.33
CA LEU A 92 2.52 -8.22 -13.19
C LEU A 92 1.97 -7.02 -12.40
N GLY A 93 1.53 -7.24 -11.17
CA GLY A 93 1.13 -6.18 -10.23
C GLY A 93 2.30 -5.28 -9.85
N LEU A 94 3.48 -5.85 -9.58
CA LEU A 94 4.71 -5.08 -9.41
C LEU A 94 5.03 -4.27 -10.67
N GLY A 95 4.97 -4.89 -11.84
CA GLY A 95 5.23 -4.25 -13.14
C GLY A 95 4.28 -3.11 -13.49
N ALA A 96 3.13 -3.00 -12.82
CA ALA A 96 2.23 -1.86 -12.93
C ALA A 96 2.70 -0.65 -12.10
N LYS A 97 3.37 -0.90 -10.96
CA LYS A 97 3.89 0.13 -10.05
C LYS A 97 5.28 0.59 -10.44
N SER A 98 6.18 -0.34 -10.75
CA SER A 98 7.59 -0.09 -10.98
C SER A 98 8.19 -1.06 -12.02
N ASP A 99 9.46 -0.88 -12.35
CA ASP A 99 10.12 -1.67 -13.37
C ASP A 99 10.22 -3.16 -12.99
N LEU A 100 9.90 -4.03 -13.94
CA LEU A 100 10.12 -5.47 -13.79
C LEU A 100 11.63 -5.80 -13.70
N PRO A 101 12.01 -6.87 -12.99
CA PRO A 101 13.40 -7.30 -12.91
C PRO A 101 13.97 -7.62 -14.30
N ALA A 102 15.28 -7.39 -14.46
CA ALA A 102 15.95 -7.56 -15.74
C ALA A 102 15.73 -8.96 -16.35
N GLY A 103 15.28 -8.98 -17.61
CA GLY A 103 14.99 -10.22 -18.35
C GLY A 103 13.60 -10.81 -18.08
N CYS A 104 12.81 -10.21 -17.20
CA CYS A 104 11.39 -10.47 -17.07
C CYS A 104 10.62 -9.66 -18.11
N ASP A 105 9.67 -10.31 -18.79
CA ASP A 105 8.84 -9.69 -19.82
C ASP A 105 7.37 -9.86 -19.43
N ALA A 106 6.68 -8.72 -19.28
CA ALA A 106 5.26 -8.67 -18.94
C ALA A 106 4.41 -9.44 -19.95
N ALA A 107 4.71 -9.38 -21.25
CA ALA A 107 3.94 -10.08 -22.28
C ALA A 107 4.07 -11.61 -22.11
N ARG A 108 5.25 -12.08 -21.73
CA ARG A 108 5.48 -13.49 -21.41
C ARG A 108 4.76 -13.92 -20.13
N LEU A 109 4.78 -13.09 -19.08
CA LEU A 109 4.03 -13.37 -17.85
C LEU A 109 2.53 -13.49 -18.13
N LYS A 110 1.93 -12.54 -18.85
CA LYS A 110 0.51 -12.61 -19.25
C LYS A 110 0.19 -13.87 -20.06
N THR A 111 1.10 -14.29 -20.93
CA THR A 111 0.95 -15.56 -21.69
C THR A 111 0.95 -16.77 -20.77
N LEU A 112 1.82 -16.80 -19.75
CA LEU A 112 1.89 -17.89 -18.78
C LEU A 112 0.68 -17.90 -17.85
N TYR A 113 0.28 -16.73 -17.33
CA TYR A 113 -0.96 -16.53 -16.59
C TYR A 113 -2.15 -17.11 -17.36
N LYS A 114 -2.35 -16.68 -18.61
CA LYS A 114 -3.44 -17.18 -19.47
C LYS A 114 -3.39 -18.67 -19.74
N LYS A 115 -2.18 -19.22 -19.88
CA LYS A 115 -1.98 -20.66 -20.09
C LYS A 115 -2.37 -21.49 -18.87
N HIS A 116 -2.14 -20.99 -17.65
CA HIS A 116 -2.30 -21.74 -16.40
C HIS A 116 -3.61 -21.42 -15.66
N GLY A 117 -4.03 -20.16 -15.63
CA GLY A 117 -5.31 -19.71 -15.07
C GLY A 117 -6.49 -19.83 -16.04
N GLY A 118 -6.24 -19.77 -17.35
CA GLY A 118 -7.27 -19.93 -18.38
C GLY A 118 -8.04 -18.64 -18.75
N SER A 119 -7.73 -17.53 -18.08
CA SER A 119 -8.33 -16.20 -18.28
C SER A 119 -7.28 -15.18 -18.75
N ASP A 120 -7.69 -13.97 -19.09
CA ASP A 120 -6.78 -12.93 -19.59
C ASP A 120 -6.51 -11.94 -18.45
N TYR A 121 -5.24 -11.82 -18.03
CA TYR A 121 -4.88 -10.99 -16.88
C TYR A 121 -5.43 -9.56 -16.95
N ASP A 122 -5.37 -8.92 -18.12
CA ASP A 122 -5.85 -7.54 -18.25
C ASP A 122 -7.38 -7.46 -18.16
N ALA A 123 -8.09 -8.52 -18.55
CA ALA A 123 -9.54 -8.60 -18.40
C ALA A 123 -9.94 -8.87 -16.95
N ASP A 124 -9.26 -9.82 -16.29
CA ASP A 124 -9.49 -10.16 -14.87
C ASP A 124 -9.27 -8.92 -13.99
N VAL A 125 -8.11 -8.26 -14.14
CA VAL A 125 -7.82 -7.03 -13.40
C VAL A 125 -8.87 -5.94 -13.63
N ALA A 126 -9.36 -5.78 -14.86
CA ALA A 126 -10.37 -4.78 -15.16
C ALA A 126 -11.73 -5.14 -14.54
N GLU A 127 -12.10 -6.42 -14.54
CA GLU A 127 -13.32 -6.93 -13.90
C GLU A 127 -13.23 -6.74 -12.38
N ASP A 128 -12.19 -7.28 -11.75
CA ASP A 128 -11.97 -7.19 -10.29
C ASP A 128 -11.94 -5.74 -9.80
N THR A 129 -11.25 -4.86 -10.55
CA THR A 129 -11.18 -3.42 -10.18
C THR A 129 -12.55 -2.75 -10.25
N GLU A 130 -13.38 -3.07 -11.24
CA GLU A 130 -14.72 -2.47 -11.36
C GLU A 130 -15.71 -3.06 -10.34
N GLU A 131 -15.59 -4.35 -10.03
CA GLU A 131 -16.37 -4.99 -8.96
C GLU A 131 -16.04 -4.39 -7.59
N ALA A 132 -14.74 -4.29 -7.26
CA ALA A 132 -14.29 -3.69 -6.01
C ALA A 132 -14.72 -2.22 -5.87
N LYS A 133 -14.64 -1.43 -6.95
CA LYS A 133 -15.17 -0.05 -6.94
C LYS A 133 -16.66 0.01 -6.66
N ALA A 134 -17.45 -0.88 -7.25
CA ALA A 134 -18.89 -0.90 -7.06
C ALA A 134 -19.25 -1.28 -5.62
N TYR A 135 -18.59 -2.32 -5.08
CA TYR A 135 -18.77 -2.73 -3.68
C TYR A 135 -18.39 -1.62 -2.71
N LEU A 136 -17.20 -1.04 -2.88
CA LEU A 136 -16.69 0.01 -2.00
C LEU A 136 -17.56 1.28 -2.04
N ALA A 137 -18.02 1.69 -3.23
CA ALA A 137 -18.93 2.82 -3.36
C ALA A 137 -20.26 2.57 -2.64
N GLU A 138 -20.82 1.36 -2.76
CA GLU A 138 -22.04 0.99 -2.04
C GLU A 138 -21.84 0.98 -0.52
N ALA A 139 -20.78 0.32 -0.04
CA ALA A 139 -20.50 0.18 1.39
C ALA A 139 -20.22 1.52 2.08
N LEU A 140 -19.53 2.45 1.38
CA LEU A 140 -19.23 3.78 1.90
C LEU A 140 -20.34 4.81 1.64
N GLU A 141 -21.45 4.40 1.04
CA GLU A 141 -22.54 5.29 0.60
C GLU A 141 -22.06 6.44 -0.32
N LEU A 142 -21.03 6.19 -1.13
CA LEU A 142 -20.44 7.15 -2.07
C LEU A 142 -20.96 6.91 -3.48
N ASP A 143 -21.02 7.97 -4.29
CA ASP A 143 -21.14 7.79 -5.73
C ASP A 143 -19.77 7.42 -6.38
N ALA A 144 -19.81 6.84 -7.58
CA ALA A 144 -18.59 6.41 -8.27
C ALA A 144 -17.63 7.57 -8.60
N GLY A 145 -18.13 8.80 -8.74
CA GLY A 145 -17.32 9.99 -8.96
C GLY A 145 -16.67 10.50 -7.67
N GLU A 146 -17.37 10.40 -6.54
CA GLU A 146 -16.90 10.72 -5.21
C GLU A 146 -15.78 9.79 -4.77
N LEU A 147 -15.91 8.48 -5.00
CA LEU A 147 -14.87 7.50 -4.66
C LEU A 147 -13.52 7.85 -5.33
N GLY A 148 -13.55 8.26 -6.60
CA GLY A 148 -12.34 8.66 -7.34
C GLY A 148 -11.72 9.98 -6.91
N ALA A 149 -12.40 10.76 -6.05
CA ALA A 149 -11.88 12.01 -5.51
C ALA A 149 -11.06 11.83 -4.23
N TYR A 150 -11.20 10.69 -3.53
CA TYR A 150 -10.44 10.43 -2.31
C TYR A 150 -9.03 9.93 -2.63
N THR A 151 -8.06 10.38 -1.84
CA THR A 151 -6.73 9.73 -1.81
C THR A 151 -6.80 8.45 -0.97
N PRO A 152 -5.84 7.51 -1.14
CA PRO A 152 -5.83 6.28 -0.34
C PRO A 152 -5.76 6.54 1.17
N ILE A 153 -5.04 7.57 1.62
CA ILE A 153 -4.99 7.94 3.04
C ILE A 153 -6.34 8.46 3.52
N GLN A 154 -7.05 9.25 2.70
CA GLN A 154 -8.37 9.74 3.07
C GLN A 154 -9.39 8.60 3.16
N LEU A 155 -9.33 7.61 2.26
CA LEU A 155 -10.15 6.40 2.37
C LEU A 155 -9.77 5.56 3.58
N LEU A 156 -8.47 5.39 3.87
CA LEU A 156 -8.01 4.71 5.08
C LEU A 156 -8.63 5.34 6.34
N GLN A 157 -8.55 6.67 6.45
CA GLN A 157 -9.12 7.41 7.58
C GLN A 157 -10.65 7.26 7.63
N LEU A 158 -11.32 7.45 6.50
CA LEU A 158 -12.78 7.31 6.39
C LEU A 158 -13.25 5.93 6.87
N ILE A 159 -12.60 4.87 6.38
CA ILE A 159 -12.91 3.48 6.72
C ILE A 159 -12.61 3.23 8.20
N SER A 160 -11.42 3.59 8.67
CA SER A 160 -11.00 3.35 10.06
C SER A 160 -11.86 4.11 11.09
N ASP A 161 -12.38 5.28 10.73
CA ASP A 161 -13.20 6.10 11.63
C ASP A 161 -14.67 5.63 11.71
N GLN A 162 -15.16 4.94 10.67
CA GLN A 162 -16.60 4.61 10.53
C GLN A 162 -16.93 3.13 10.75
N PHE A 163 -15.97 2.23 10.56
CA PHE A 163 -16.20 0.79 10.55
C PHE A 163 -15.44 0.09 11.68
N GLU A 164 -15.94 -1.06 12.12
CA GLU A 164 -15.25 -1.91 13.10
C GLU A 164 -14.06 -2.63 12.45
N ASP A 165 -13.07 -3.05 13.23
CA ASP A 165 -11.79 -3.58 12.72
C ASP A 165 -11.93 -4.66 11.62
N GLU A 166 -12.82 -5.64 11.79
CA GLU A 166 -13.02 -6.73 10.80
C GLU A 166 -13.63 -6.21 9.48
N GLU A 167 -14.62 -5.33 9.56
CA GLU A 167 -15.25 -4.73 8.38
C GLU A 167 -14.33 -3.71 7.70
N ALA A 168 -13.55 -2.97 8.49
CA ALA A 168 -12.53 -2.07 7.99
C ALA A 168 -11.44 -2.83 7.21
N GLU A 169 -10.99 -3.99 7.71
CA GLU A 169 -10.02 -4.83 7.01
C GLU A 169 -10.54 -5.29 5.64
N GLU A 170 -11.79 -5.76 5.58
CA GLU A 170 -12.45 -6.15 4.33
C GLU A 170 -12.55 -4.96 3.35
N LEU A 171 -13.04 -3.81 3.81
CA LEU A 171 -13.17 -2.62 2.99
C LEU A 171 -11.81 -2.08 2.49
N LEU A 172 -10.75 -2.22 3.27
CA LEU A 172 -9.40 -1.82 2.87
C LEU A 172 -8.81 -2.80 1.83
N GLU A 173 -9.14 -4.09 1.89
CA GLU A 173 -8.80 -5.03 0.83
C GLU A 173 -9.48 -4.66 -0.49
N GLU A 174 -10.77 -4.34 -0.43
CA GLU A 174 -11.54 -3.85 -1.58
C GLU A 174 -10.99 -2.51 -2.08
N ALA A 175 -10.58 -1.61 -1.20
CA ALA A 175 -9.95 -0.35 -1.58
C ALA A 175 -8.60 -0.53 -2.29
N ARG A 176 -7.79 -1.53 -1.90
CA ARG A 176 -6.55 -1.89 -2.62
C ARG A 176 -6.83 -2.36 -4.04
N GLN A 177 -7.91 -3.12 -4.23
CA GLN A 177 -8.33 -3.60 -5.55
C GLN A 177 -8.92 -2.46 -6.40
N ALA A 178 -9.82 -1.66 -5.82
CA ALA A 178 -10.47 -0.54 -6.47
C ALA A 178 -9.50 0.56 -6.92
N LEU A 179 -8.46 0.82 -6.11
CA LEU A 179 -7.41 1.81 -6.38
C LEU A 179 -6.13 1.18 -6.95
N ARG A 180 -6.22 0.00 -7.57
CA ARG A 180 -5.08 -0.61 -8.25
C ARG A 180 -4.46 0.40 -9.23
N PRO A 181 -3.12 0.55 -9.22
CA PRO A 181 -2.46 1.63 -9.95
C PRO A 181 -2.65 1.48 -11.47
N ALA A 182 -3.22 2.52 -12.09
CA ALA A 182 -3.36 2.61 -13.54
C ALA A 182 -2.11 3.17 -14.24
N VAL A 183 -1.20 3.75 -13.46
CA VAL A 183 0.08 4.33 -13.90
C VAL A 183 1.18 3.91 -12.94
N THR A 184 2.44 4.03 -13.37
CA THR A 184 3.58 3.76 -12.49
C THR A 184 3.59 4.70 -11.29
N ASN A 185 4.19 4.25 -10.19
CA ASN A 185 4.37 5.06 -8.99
C ASN A 185 5.22 6.31 -9.27
N GLU A 186 6.18 6.24 -10.19
CA GLU A 186 6.94 7.41 -10.63
C GLU A 186 6.02 8.47 -11.27
N ALA A 187 5.11 8.06 -12.16
CA ALA A 187 4.17 8.98 -12.80
C ALA A 187 3.14 9.53 -11.81
N ALA A 188 2.61 8.68 -10.92
CA ALA A 188 1.72 9.11 -9.84
C ALA A 188 2.41 10.11 -8.91
N TRP A 189 3.67 9.87 -8.56
CA TRP A 189 4.47 10.77 -7.75
C TRP A 189 4.67 12.13 -8.43
N GLN A 190 4.99 12.16 -9.73
CA GLN A 190 5.09 13.43 -10.46
C GLN A 190 3.77 14.20 -10.45
N ALA A 191 2.64 13.53 -10.67
CA ALA A 191 1.32 14.16 -10.59
C ALA A 191 1.02 14.71 -9.19
N LEU A 192 1.37 13.96 -8.14
CA LEU A 192 1.22 14.40 -6.75
C LEU A 192 2.08 15.64 -6.43
N GLN A 193 3.32 15.70 -6.95
CA GLN A 193 4.19 16.87 -6.83
C GLN A 193 3.62 18.10 -7.57
N ASP A 194 3.06 17.89 -8.75
CA ASP A 194 2.44 18.96 -9.54
C ASP A 194 1.23 19.55 -8.82
N ALA A 195 0.33 18.68 -8.33
CA ALA A 195 -0.83 19.08 -7.54
C ALA A 195 -0.43 19.84 -6.27
N GLU A 196 0.60 19.36 -5.56
CA GLU A 196 1.08 20.03 -4.35
C GLU A 196 1.67 21.41 -4.63
N ARG A 197 2.39 21.58 -5.74
CA ARG A 197 2.91 22.90 -6.13
C ARG A 197 1.79 23.90 -6.41
N GLU A 198 0.72 23.46 -7.06
CA GLU A 198 -0.46 24.29 -7.30
C GLU A 198 -1.15 24.65 -5.99
N ARG A 199 -1.39 23.65 -5.13
CA ARG A 199 -2.00 23.83 -3.80
C ARG A 199 -1.21 24.80 -2.93
N LEU A 200 0.11 24.63 -2.83
CA LEU A 200 0.98 25.55 -2.07
C LEU A 200 0.98 26.98 -2.64
N ALA A 201 0.88 27.14 -3.96
CA ALA A 201 0.76 28.46 -4.58
C ALA A 201 -0.58 29.15 -4.25
N GLU A 202 -1.65 28.37 -4.06
CA GLU A 202 -2.95 28.86 -3.58
C GLU A 202 -2.92 29.18 -2.08
N SER A 203 -2.43 28.25 -1.25
CA SER A 203 -2.27 28.44 0.20
C SER A 203 -1.39 29.65 0.54
N ALA A 204 -0.34 29.91 -0.26
CA ALA A 204 0.51 31.09 -0.09
C ALA A 204 -0.24 32.43 -0.25
N ARG A 205 -1.41 32.43 -0.91
CA ARG A 205 -2.28 33.61 -1.08
C ARG A 205 -3.35 33.72 0.00
N ASP A 206 -3.53 32.71 0.86
CA ASP A 206 -4.52 32.72 1.93
C ASP A 206 -4.02 33.53 3.14
N PRO A 207 -4.65 34.68 3.46
CA PRO A 207 -4.26 35.49 4.61
C PRO A 207 -4.46 34.80 5.96
N ALA A 208 -5.38 33.83 6.07
CA ALA A 208 -5.59 33.07 7.30
C ALA A 208 -4.35 32.22 7.65
N LEU A 209 -3.70 31.61 6.65
CA LEU A 209 -2.50 30.81 6.84
C LEU A 209 -1.27 31.66 7.23
N GLN A 210 -1.28 32.96 6.90
CA GLN A 210 -0.22 33.90 7.27
C GLN A 210 -0.43 34.53 8.65
N THR A 211 -1.62 34.38 9.24
CA THR A 211 -1.98 35.04 10.50
C THR A 211 -1.44 34.28 11.70
N ALA A 212 -0.51 34.88 12.44
CA ALA A 212 -0.09 34.35 13.73
C ALA A 212 -1.20 34.52 14.77
N VAL A 213 -1.56 33.44 15.46
CA VAL A 213 -2.58 33.44 16.52
C VAL A 213 -1.88 33.36 17.88
N ALA A 214 -2.03 34.38 18.71
CA ALA A 214 -1.50 34.42 20.07
C ALA A 214 -2.60 34.16 21.10
N ALA A 215 -2.31 33.37 22.14
CA ALA A 215 -3.29 32.97 23.15
C ALA A 215 -3.66 34.09 24.15
N GLU A 216 -2.86 35.16 24.26
CA GLU A 216 -3.01 36.15 25.32
C GLU A 216 -4.25 37.05 25.15
N GLY A 217 -5.20 36.94 26.09
CA GLY A 217 -6.31 37.89 26.24
C GLY A 217 -7.45 37.76 25.22
N LEU A 218 -7.48 36.68 24.42
CA LEU A 218 -8.59 36.41 23.51
C LEU A 218 -9.87 36.09 24.30
N SER A 219 -10.98 36.73 23.93
CA SER A 219 -12.30 36.44 24.50
C SER A 219 -13.40 36.78 23.51
N GLY A 220 -14.55 36.11 23.64
CA GLY A 220 -15.71 36.30 22.77
C GLY A 220 -15.37 36.11 21.29
N ASP A 221 -15.84 37.03 20.44
CA ASP A 221 -15.67 37.02 18.98
C ASP A 221 -14.21 36.92 18.51
N ALA A 222 -13.24 37.39 19.30
CA ALA A 222 -11.82 37.27 18.95
C ALA A 222 -11.33 35.81 19.04
N LEU A 223 -11.88 35.02 19.97
CA LEU A 223 -11.54 33.61 20.13
C LEU A 223 -12.18 32.75 19.04
N ASP A 224 -13.42 33.05 18.64
CA ASP A 224 -14.09 32.36 17.53
C ASP A 224 -13.35 32.58 16.21
N LYS A 225 -12.90 33.81 15.94
CA LYS A 225 -12.05 34.14 14.78
C LYS A 225 -10.71 33.41 14.82
N ALA A 226 -10.10 33.33 16.00
CA ALA A 226 -8.85 32.60 16.18
C ALA A 226 -9.03 31.10 15.90
N ASN A 227 -10.12 30.49 16.40
CA ASN A 227 -10.46 29.09 16.10
C ASN A 227 -10.65 28.84 14.61
N ALA A 228 -11.31 29.75 13.89
CA ALA A 228 -11.46 29.63 12.44
C ALA A 228 -10.13 29.73 11.68
N VAL A 229 -9.18 30.53 12.17
CA VAL A 229 -7.82 30.59 11.61
C VAL A 229 -7.04 29.30 11.93
N LEU A 230 -7.11 28.81 13.16
CA LEU A 230 -6.44 27.57 13.56
C LEU A 230 -6.98 26.36 12.80
N ALA A 231 -8.30 26.28 12.58
CA ALA A 231 -8.89 25.22 11.76
C ALA A 231 -8.29 25.20 10.35
N ARG A 232 -8.20 26.37 9.69
CA ARG A 232 -7.53 26.47 8.38
C ARG A 232 -6.05 26.08 8.42
N GLN A 233 -5.34 26.47 9.47
CA GLN A 233 -3.93 26.10 9.63
C GLN A 233 -3.77 24.59 9.88
N LEU A 234 -4.70 23.98 10.60
CA LEU A 234 -4.73 22.54 10.80
C LEU A 234 -4.97 21.82 9.47
N ASP A 235 -5.97 22.24 8.69
CA ASP A 235 -6.26 21.67 7.37
C ASP A 235 -5.02 21.73 6.45
N GLU A 236 -4.29 22.86 6.47
CA GLU A 236 -3.05 23.01 5.69
C GLU A 236 -1.96 22.05 6.14
N VAL A 237 -1.72 21.93 7.46
CA VAL A 237 -0.67 21.04 7.97
C VAL A 237 -1.03 19.57 7.74
N LEU A 238 -2.31 19.20 7.89
CA LEU A 238 -2.81 17.87 7.57
C LEU A 238 -2.58 17.55 6.09
N ALA A 239 -2.91 18.46 5.17
CA ALA A 239 -2.66 18.27 3.74
C ALA A 239 -1.17 18.06 3.43
N GLN A 240 -0.28 18.85 4.07
CA GLN A 240 1.17 18.68 3.91
C GLN A 240 1.68 17.35 4.48
N ALA A 241 1.16 16.92 5.64
CA ALA A 241 1.52 15.65 6.24
C ALA A 241 1.06 14.47 5.37
N SER A 242 -0.16 14.50 4.85
CA SER A 242 -0.66 13.50 3.91
C SER A 242 0.15 13.47 2.62
N HIS A 243 0.48 14.63 2.03
CA HIS A 243 1.34 14.69 0.85
C HIS A 243 2.72 14.03 1.10
N ALA A 244 3.33 14.31 2.27
CA ALA A 244 4.61 13.72 2.62
C ALA A 244 4.53 12.19 2.74
N GLU A 245 3.49 11.67 3.40
CA GLU A 245 3.28 10.23 3.57
C GLU A 245 2.90 9.53 2.25
N GLU A 246 1.96 10.07 1.48
CA GLU A 246 1.58 9.52 0.15
C GLU A 246 2.79 9.50 -0.78
N GLY A 247 3.56 10.59 -0.79
CA GLY A 247 4.80 10.68 -1.56
C GLY A 247 5.86 9.68 -1.11
N PHE A 248 5.97 9.43 0.19
CA PHE A 248 6.84 8.41 0.74
C PHE A 248 6.40 7.01 0.27
N LYS A 249 5.12 6.67 0.41
CA LYS A 249 4.58 5.37 0.00
C LYS A 249 4.78 5.09 -1.50
N LEU A 250 4.48 6.08 -2.36
CA LEU A 250 4.66 5.94 -3.80
C LEU A 250 6.12 5.69 -4.19
N ARG A 251 7.07 6.46 -3.65
CA ARG A 251 8.49 6.36 -4.05
C ARG A 251 9.17 5.07 -3.65
N TYR A 252 8.64 4.39 -2.64
CA TYR A 252 9.19 3.17 -2.07
C TYR A 252 8.28 1.96 -2.25
N ASP A 253 7.32 2.04 -3.18
CA ASP A 253 6.39 0.97 -3.56
C ASP A 253 5.61 0.35 -2.36
N LEU A 254 5.36 1.15 -1.32
CA LEU A 254 4.68 0.70 -0.10
C LEU A 254 3.16 0.61 -0.30
N ASP A 255 2.50 -0.16 0.56
CA ASP A 255 1.04 -0.26 0.58
C ASP A 255 0.41 1.12 0.86
N PRO A 256 -0.45 1.65 -0.04
CA PRO A 256 -1.10 2.94 0.16
C PRO A 256 -1.95 3.02 1.45
N PHE A 257 -2.47 1.89 1.93
CA PHE A 257 -3.35 1.81 3.11
C PHE A 257 -2.64 1.35 4.38
N ALA A 258 -1.35 1.00 4.32
CA ALA A 258 -0.60 0.71 5.54
C ALA A 258 -0.29 2.02 6.29
N SER A 259 -0.37 1.99 7.62
CA SER A 259 0.05 3.10 8.46
C SER A 259 1.54 3.01 8.74
N PHE A 260 2.25 4.14 8.65
CA PHE A 260 3.68 4.22 8.95
C PHE A 260 3.95 5.37 9.92
N ASP A 261 4.82 5.12 10.89
CA ASP A 261 5.31 6.14 11.82
C ASP A 261 6.74 6.54 11.42
N PRO A 262 7.00 7.83 11.11
CA PRO A 262 8.35 8.29 10.80
C PRO A 262 9.37 8.02 11.92
N GLU A 263 8.94 7.82 13.17
CA GLU A 263 9.84 7.47 14.27
C GLU A 263 10.33 6.01 14.22
N THR A 264 9.55 5.08 13.65
CA THR A 264 9.86 3.63 13.63
C THR A 264 10.18 3.08 12.25
N VAL A 265 9.85 3.80 11.17
CA VAL A 265 9.93 3.31 9.79
C VAL A 265 11.32 2.82 9.35
N ILE A 266 12.41 3.36 9.94
CA ILE A 266 13.77 2.86 9.66
C ILE A 266 14.04 1.53 10.37
N GLU A 267 13.54 1.36 11.60
CA GLU A 267 13.67 0.09 12.34
C GLU A 267 12.84 -1.00 11.67
N GLU A 268 11.64 -0.67 11.19
CA GLU A 268 10.79 -1.56 10.40
C GLU A 268 11.51 -1.98 9.11
N LEU A 269 12.11 -1.03 8.38
CA LEU A 269 12.91 -1.33 7.20
C LEU A 269 14.13 -2.22 7.51
N ASP A 270 14.78 -2.03 8.66
CA ASP A 270 15.88 -2.91 9.11
C ASP A 270 15.38 -4.35 9.31
N ALA A 271 14.21 -4.54 9.92
CA ALA A 271 13.60 -5.85 10.10
C ALA A 271 13.22 -6.48 8.74
N ASP A 272 12.57 -5.73 7.85
CA ASP A 272 12.18 -6.20 6.52
C ASP A 272 13.38 -6.64 5.69
N ILE A 273 14.50 -5.91 5.77
CA ILE A 273 15.75 -6.30 5.09
C ILE A 273 16.25 -7.65 5.60
N VAL A 274 16.20 -7.89 6.92
CA VAL A 274 16.60 -9.18 7.49
C VAL A 274 15.69 -10.29 6.99
N ASP A 275 14.38 -10.09 7.06
CA ASP A 275 13.38 -11.07 6.66
C ASP A 275 13.50 -11.43 5.17
N ILE A 276 13.65 -10.43 4.30
CA ILE A 276 13.85 -10.64 2.86
C ILE A 276 15.17 -11.37 2.59
N GLN A 277 16.24 -11.08 3.33
CA GLN A 277 17.51 -11.83 3.20
C GLN A 277 17.38 -13.30 3.60
N GLU A 278 16.59 -13.60 4.64
CA GLU A 278 16.29 -14.98 5.04
C GLU A 278 15.48 -15.68 3.95
N TYR A 279 14.40 -15.04 3.50
CA TYR A 279 13.52 -15.57 2.47
C TYR A 279 14.24 -15.82 1.15
N ILE A 280 15.08 -14.89 0.70
CA ILE A 280 15.90 -15.08 -0.51
C ILE A 280 16.82 -16.30 -0.36
N ARG A 281 17.46 -16.50 0.79
CA ARG A 281 18.36 -17.65 1.00
C ARG A 281 17.60 -18.97 0.88
N GLU A 282 16.40 -19.04 1.45
CA GLU A 282 15.53 -20.21 1.35
C GLU A 282 15.10 -20.46 -0.08
N LEU A 283 14.59 -19.42 -0.75
CA LEU A 283 14.10 -19.49 -2.12
C LEU A 283 15.20 -19.87 -3.12
N GLU A 284 16.41 -19.33 -2.96
CA GLU A 284 17.58 -19.72 -3.77
C GLU A 284 17.89 -21.20 -3.64
N HIS A 285 17.85 -21.72 -2.42
CA HIS A 285 18.11 -23.13 -2.15
C HIS A 285 17.04 -24.02 -2.79
N GLU A 286 15.76 -23.64 -2.72
CA GLU A 286 14.66 -24.36 -3.36
C GLU A 286 14.79 -24.36 -4.89
N VAL A 287 14.99 -23.18 -5.50
CA VAL A 287 15.14 -23.03 -6.96
C VAL A 287 16.28 -23.91 -7.49
N MET A 288 17.39 -24.05 -6.76
CA MET A 288 18.50 -24.92 -7.17
C MET A 288 18.10 -26.41 -7.25
N GLN A 289 17.16 -26.85 -6.43
CA GLN A 289 16.73 -28.25 -6.36
C GLN A 289 15.69 -28.62 -7.42
N PHE A 290 14.98 -27.65 -7.97
CA PHE A 290 13.85 -27.90 -8.90
C PHE A 290 14.27 -28.43 -10.28
N SER A 291 15.57 -28.56 -10.54
CA SER A 291 16.08 -29.33 -11.68
C SER A 291 15.88 -30.85 -11.54
N ASP A 292 15.72 -31.36 -10.31
CA ASP A 292 15.43 -32.77 -10.03
C ASP A 292 13.91 -32.97 -9.84
N GLU A 293 13.31 -33.82 -10.69
CA GLU A 293 11.88 -34.14 -10.65
C GLU A 293 11.42 -34.66 -9.28
N SER A 294 12.25 -35.48 -8.63
CA SER A 294 11.92 -36.11 -7.35
C SER A 294 11.88 -35.09 -6.23
N LEU A 295 12.84 -34.14 -6.23
CA LEU A 295 12.91 -33.07 -5.24
C LEU A 295 11.75 -32.08 -5.44
N LEU A 296 11.46 -31.69 -6.68
CA LEU A 296 10.32 -30.83 -6.98
C LEU A 296 9.00 -31.46 -6.52
N LYS A 297 8.76 -32.74 -6.85
CA LYS A 297 7.54 -33.46 -6.40
C LYS A 297 7.45 -33.56 -4.88
N ALA A 298 8.58 -33.76 -4.20
CA ALA A 298 8.61 -33.81 -2.73
C ALA A 298 8.25 -32.43 -2.14
N TRP A 299 8.79 -31.36 -2.69
CA TRP A 299 8.48 -29.98 -2.30
C TRP A 299 7.00 -29.64 -2.54
N LEU A 300 6.46 -29.90 -3.74
CA LEU A 300 5.04 -29.66 -4.06
C LEU A 300 4.12 -30.42 -3.09
N LYS A 301 4.50 -31.63 -2.69
CA LYS A 301 3.74 -32.42 -1.71
C LYS A 301 3.82 -31.85 -0.29
N ALA A 302 4.95 -31.29 0.10
CA ALA A 302 5.11 -30.62 1.39
C ALA A 302 4.27 -29.35 1.45
N MET A 303 4.42 -28.47 0.46
CA MET A 303 3.69 -27.21 0.36
C MET A 303 2.17 -27.42 0.37
N ARG A 304 1.64 -28.35 -0.44
CA ARG A 304 0.20 -28.67 -0.43
C ARG A 304 -0.33 -29.16 0.92
N ARG A 305 0.51 -29.81 1.75
CA ARG A 305 0.10 -30.25 3.09
C ARG A 305 0.05 -29.08 4.06
N GLU A 306 0.95 -28.13 3.89
CA GLU A 306 1.03 -26.91 4.67
C GLU A 306 -0.16 -26.00 4.38
N VAL A 307 -0.44 -25.70 3.11
CA VAL A 307 -1.65 -24.95 2.70
C VAL A 307 -2.91 -25.59 3.26
N ALA A 308 -3.09 -26.90 3.05
CA ALA A 308 -4.23 -27.62 3.60
C ALA A 308 -4.26 -27.65 5.15
N SER A 309 -3.14 -27.37 5.83
CA SER A 309 -3.08 -27.25 7.29
C SER A 309 -3.47 -25.85 7.77
N ILE A 310 -3.12 -24.82 7.01
CA ILE A 310 -3.48 -23.43 7.25
C ILE A 310 -4.99 -23.25 7.07
N GLU A 311 -5.54 -23.69 5.94
CA GLU A 311 -7.00 -23.66 5.67
C GLU A 311 -7.82 -24.38 6.77
N ARG A 312 -7.28 -25.48 7.33
CA ARG A 312 -7.92 -26.24 8.42
C ARG A 312 -7.89 -25.53 9.77
N ARG A 313 -6.97 -24.58 9.96
CA ARG A 313 -6.87 -23.74 11.15
C ARG A 313 -7.79 -22.54 11.01
N GLU A 314 -7.78 -21.90 9.84
CA GLU A 314 -8.61 -20.73 9.53
C GLU A 314 -10.10 -21.10 9.45
N GLY A 315 -10.47 -22.20 8.78
CA GLY A 315 -11.85 -22.69 8.76
C GLY A 315 -12.37 -23.28 10.08
N ARG A 316 -11.64 -23.12 11.19
CA ARG A 316 -12.08 -23.45 12.56
C ARG A 316 -12.03 -22.25 13.52
N GLY A 317 -11.55 -21.09 13.07
CA GLY A 317 -11.76 -19.81 13.73
C GLY A 317 -13.19 -19.36 13.48
#